data_AF-A0A0M4MUJ2-F1
#
_entry.id   AF-A0A0M4MUJ2-F1
#
_cell.length_a   1.000
_cell.length_b   1.000
_cell.length_c   1.000
_cell.angle_alpha   90.00
_cell.angle_beta   90.00
_cell.angle_gamma   90.00
#
_symmetry.space_group_name_H-M   'P 1'
#
loop_
_entity.id
_entity.type
_entity.pdbx_description
1 polymer ?
#
loop_
_entity_poly.entity_id
_entity_poly.type
_entity_poly.pdbx_seq_one_letter_code
_entity_poly.pdbx_strand_id
1 'polypeptide(L)'
;MSATLSTFLGLFFKAGAVAIIFNEVRGVILAVPVLYAMYESGGSAMAIWLGFCSLAGIALSVIVPIFAARKLERYAQAKLAKRTAATA
;
A
#
# COMPACT_ATOMS: atom_id res chain seq x y z
N MET A 1 -20.14 26.14 7.01
CA MET A 1 -18.80 25.93 6.40
C MET A 1 -18.08 24.67 6.89
N SER A 2 -18.21 24.25 8.15
CA SER A 2 -17.57 23.01 8.66
C SER A 2 -18.11 21.71 8.00
N ALA A 3 -19.43 21.61 7.77
CA ALA A 3 -20.05 20.42 7.18
C ALA A 3 -19.64 20.17 5.72
N THR A 4 -19.55 21.22 4.92
CA THR A 4 -19.11 21.11 3.52
C THR A 4 -17.64 20.67 3.45
N LEU A 5 -16.80 21.24 4.32
CA LEU A 5 -15.37 20.89 4.40
C LEU A 5 -15.17 19.43 4.82
N SER A 6 -15.95 18.94 5.79
CA SER A 6 -15.86 17.55 6.26
C SER A 6 -16.36 16.56 5.21
N THR A 7 -17.39 16.89 4.43
CA THR A 7 -17.84 16.07 3.30
C THR A 7 -16.78 15.99 2.20
N PHE A 8 -16.17 17.11 1.83
CA PHE A 8 -15.12 17.14 0.80
C PHE A 8 -13.86 16.37 1.24
N LEU A 9 -13.41 16.55 2.49
CA LEU A 9 -12.29 15.79 3.05
C LEU A 9 -12.60 14.29 3.10
N GLY A 10 -13.80 13.91 3.52
CA GLY A 10 -14.23 12.51 3.55
C GLY A 10 -14.23 11.86 2.17
N LEU A 11 -14.68 12.59 1.14
CA LEU A 11 -14.63 12.12 -0.25
C LEU A 11 -13.19 12.02 -0.76
N PHE A 12 -12.34 13.01 -0.44
CA PHE A 12 -10.94 13.03 -0.86
C PHE A 12 -10.13 11.89 -0.24
N PHE A 13 -10.34 11.58 1.05
CA PHE A 13 -9.69 10.44 1.70
C PHE A 13 -10.18 9.09 1.14
N LYS A 14 -11.48 8.95 0.84
CA LYS A 14 -12.00 7.75 0.16
C LYS A 14 -11.41 7.58 -1.24
N ALA A 15 -11.39 8.66 -2.04
CA ALA A 15 -10.81 8.65 -3.37
C ALA A 15 -9.30 8.35 -3.33
N GLY A 16 -8.57 8.94 -2.38
CA GLY A 16 -7.15 8.66 -2.14
C GLY A 16 -6.89 7.21 -1.74
N ALA A 17 -7.73 6.62 -0.89
CA ALA A 17 -7.63 5.21 -0.53
C ALA A 17 -7.84 4.30 -1.75
N VAL A 18 -8.84 4.59 -2.59
CA VAL A 18 -9.08 3.86 -3.84
C VAL A 18 -7.90 4.03 -4.81
N ALA A 19 -7.35 5.23 -4.94
CA ALA A 19 -6.20 5.50 -5.79
C ALA A 19 -4.94 4.73 -5.36
N ILE A 20 -4.69 4.60 -4.05
CA ILE A 20 -3.62 3.76 -3.52
C ILE A 20 -3.81 2.30 -3.94
N ILE A 21 -5.03 1.77 -3.81
CA ILE A 21 -5.34 0.38 -4.20
C ILE A 21 -5.08 0.16 -5.71
N PHE A 22 -5.56 1.06 -6.57
CA PHE A 22 -5.31 0.97 -8.03
C PHE A 22 -3.83 1.03 -8.37
N ASN A 23 -3.05 1.81 -7.63
CA ASN A 23 -1.61 1.91 -7.84
C ASN A 23 -0.88 0.61 -7.46
N GLU A 24 -1.35 -0.11 -6.45
CA GLU A 24 -0.83 -1.46 -6.11
C GLU A 24 -1.22 -2.51 -7.16
N VAL A 25 -2.44 -2.46 -7.72
CA VAL A 25 -2.87 -3.36 -8.81
C VAL A 25 -1.98 -3.19 -10.05
N ARG A 26 -1.57 -1.96 -10.37
CA ARG A 26 -0.58 -1.69 -11.41
C ARG A 26 0.75 -2.40 -11.12
N GLY A 27 1.19 -2.40 -9.86
CA GLY A 27 2.39 -3.13 -9.43
C GLY A 27 2.30 -4.63 -9.72
N VAL A 28 1.14 -5.25 -9.45
CA VAL A 28 0.90 -6.67 -9.75
C VAL A 28 0.88 -6.93 -11.27
N ILE A 29 0.30 -6.04 -12.07
CA ILE A 29 0.32 -6.16 -13.54
C ILE A 29 1.76 -6.06 -14.08
N LEU A 30 2.61 -5.23 -13.47
CA LEU A 30 4.02 -5.11 -13.84
C LEU A 30 4.84 -6.37 -13.49
N ALA A 31 4.31 -7.30 -12.69
CA ALA A 31 4.93 -8.61 -12.48
C ALA A 31 4.81 -9.55 -13.69
N VAL A 32 3.78 -9.35 -14.53
CA VAL A 32 3.52 -10.20 -15.71
C VAL A 32 4.70 -10.28 -16.69
N PRO A 33 5.31 -9.15 -17.14
CA PRO A 33 6.47 -9.21 -18.03
C PRO A 33 7.70 -9.84 -17.38
N VAL A 34 7.84 -9.74 -16.05
CA VAL A 34 8.93 -10.41 -15.31
C VAL A 34 8.75 -11.92 -15.33
N LEU A 35 7.54 -12.40 -15.05
CA LEU A 35 7.20 -13.83 -15.16
C LEU A 35 7.39 -14.36 -16.59
N TYR A 36 7.02 -13.57 -17.59
CA TYR A 36 7.22 -13.91 -18.99
C TYR A 36 8.71 -14.01 -19.36
N ALA A 37 9.53 -13.04 -18.92
CA ALA A 37 10.98 -13.08 -19.14
C ALA A 37 11.66 -14.27 -18.44
N MET A 38 11.15 -14.70 -17.28
CA MET A 38 11.61 -15.94 -16.63
C MET A 38 11.27 -17.20 -17.43
N TYR A 39 10.08 -17.23 -18.02
CA TYR A 39 9.63 -18.35 -18.86
C TYR A 39 10.48 -18.48 -20.12
N GLU A 40 10.73 -17.36 -20.82
CA GLU A 40 11.59 -17.29 -22.01
C GLU A 40 13.05 -17.66 -21.72
N SER A 41 13.57 -17.32 -20.54
CA SER A 41 14.97 -17.60 -20.16
C SER A 41 15.25 -19.08 -19.80
N GLY A 42 14.31 -19.99 -20.04
CA GLY A 42 14.56 -21.44 -20.01
C GLY A 42 14.79 -22.03 -18.61
N GLY A 43 14.36 -21.33 -17.55
CA GLY A 43 14.41 -21.86 -16.19
C GLY A 43 15.80 -21.89 -15.54
N SER A 44 16.75 -21.09 -16.02
CA SER A 44 18.04 -20.95 -15.34
C SER A 44 17.85 -20.56 -13.86
N ALA A 45 18.69 -21.08 -12.97
CA ALA A 45 18.60 -20.77 -11.54
C ALA A 45 18.67 -19.25 -11.26
N MET A 46 19.42 -18.52 -12.08
CA MET A 46 19.51 -17.06 -12.06
C MET A 46 18.16 -16.39 -12.40
N ALA A 47 17.43 -16.90 -13.40
CA ALA A 47 16.12 -16.37 -13.78
C ALA A 47 15.08 -16.59 -12.68
N ILE A 48 15.07 -17.75 -12.04
CA ILE A 48 14.20 -18.05 -10.90
C ILE A 48 14.51 -17.11 -9.72
N TRP A 49 15.79 -16.89 -9.44
CA TRP A 49 16.24 -16.00 -8.36
C TRP A 49 15.87 -14.53 -8.62
N LEU A 50 16.12 -14.03 -9.83
CA LEU A 50 15.75 -12.66 -10.22
C LEU A 50 14.24 -12.46 -10.24
N GLY A 51 13.51 -13.45 -10.72
CA GLY A 51 12.06 -13.53 -10.64
C GLY A 51 11.52 -13.40 -9.24
N PHE A 52 12.05 -14.22 -8.32
CA PHE A 52 11.68 -14.19 -6.91
C PHE A 52 11.96 -12.83 -6.27
N CYS A 53 13.16 -12.27 -6.48
CA CYS A 53 13.51 -10.94 -5.94
C CYS A 53 12.59 -9.84 -6.47
N SER A 54 12.21 -9.89 -7.75
CA SER A 54 11.30 -8.93 -8.37
C SER A 54 9.86 -9.07 -7.85
N LEU A 55 9.34 -10.31 -7.77
CA LEU A 55 8.03 -10.59 -7.20
C LEU A 55 7.95 -10.22 -5.72
N ALA A 56 9.01 -10.49 -4.96
CA ALA A 56 9.12 -10.09 -3.56
C ALA A 56 9.15 -8.57 -3.41
N GLY A 57 9.84 -7.85 -4.29
CA GLY A 57 9.83 -6.38 -4.32
C GLY A 57 8.44 -5.80 -4.57
N ILE A 58 7.67 -6.42 -5.47
CA ILE A 58 6.28 -6.04 -5.74
C ILE A 58 5.37 -6.41 -4.55
N ALA A 59 5.54 -7.59 -3.96
CA ALA A 59 4.79 -7.98 -2.77
C ALA A 59 5.04 -7.04 -1.58
N LEU A 60 6.30 -6.59 -1.40
CA LEU A 60 6.68 -5.62 -0.40
C LEU A 60 6.09 -4.23 -0.69
N SER A 61 5.97 -3.82 -1.96
CA SER A 61 5.33 -2.53 -2.29
C SER A 61 3.88 -2.47 -1.81
N VAL A 62 3.17 -3.61 -1.79
CA VAL A 62 1.77 -3.69 -1.33
C VAL A 62 1.68 -3.83 0.20
N ILE A 63 2.55 -4.64 0.80
CA ILE A 63 2.48 -4.98 2.23
C ILE A 63 2.95 -3.80 3.10
N VAL A 64 4.00 -3.10 2.69
CA VAL A 64 4.61 -2.02 3.49
C VAL A 64 3.65 -0.84 3.73
N PRO A 65 2.90 -0.33 2.74
CA PRO A 65 1.91 0.73 2.94
C PRO A 65 0.79 0.32 3.90
N ILE A 66 0.29 -0.92 3.82
CA ILE A 66 -0.74 -1.42 4.74
C ILE A 66 -0.22 -1.42 6.18
N PHE A 67 1.02 -1.87 6.37
CA PHE A 67 1.64 -1.89 7.69
C PHE A 67 1.89 -0.48 8.24
N ALA A 68 2.34 0.44 7.37
CA ALA A 68 2.53 1.85 7.70
C ALA A 68 1.20 2.52 8.08
N ALA A 69 0.14 2.30 7.31
CA ALA A 69 -1.20 2.84 7.60
C ALA A 69 -1.72 2.35 8.96
N ARG A 70 -1.60 1.05 9.25
CA ARG A 70 -1.96 0.48 10.56
C ARG A 70 -1.17 1.07 11.72
N LYS A 71 0.13 1.31 11.54
CA LYS A 71 0.97 1.94 12.56
C LYS A 71 0.56 3.39 12.83
N LEU A 72 0.21 4.11 11.76
CA LEU A 72 -0.21 5.51 11.83
C LEU A 72 -1.58 5.65 12.51
N GLU A 73 -2.51 4.74 12.23
CA GLU A 73 -3.81 4.66 12.89
C GLU A 73 -3.66 4.45 14.39
N ARG A 74 -2.85 3.47 14.81
CA ARG A 74 -2.55 3.21 16.23
C ARG A 74 -1.94 4.43 16.93
N TYR A 75 -1.00 5.10 16.27
CA TYR A 75 -0.38 6.31 16.80
C TYR A 75 -1.40 7.46 16.96
N ALA A 76 -2.26 7.66 15.95
CA ALA A 76 -3.30 8.67 15.99
C ALA A 76 -4.30 8.41 17.14
N GLN A 77 -4.76 7.17 17.30
CA GLN A 77 -5.66 6.77 18.39
C GLN A 77 -5.02 6.97 19.77
N ALA A 78 -3.75 6.58 19.95
CA ALA A 78 -3.03 6.79 21.21
C ALA A 78 -2.91 8.28 21.58
N LYS A 79 -2.67 9.14 20.59
CA LYS A 79 -2.58 10.60 20.80
C LYS A 79 -3.94 11.21 21.11
N LEU A 80 -5.01 10.73 20.47
CA LEU A 80 -6.39 11.12 20.77
C LEU A 80 -6.78 10.74 22.19
N ALA A 81 -6.55 9.48 22.60
CA ALA A 81 -6.84 9.00 23.95
C ALA A 81 -6.13 9.82 25.04
N LYS A 82 -4.84 10.15 24.82
CA LYS A 82 -4.06 11.00 25.73
C LYS A 82 -4.62 12.43 25.84
N ARG A 83 -5.16 12.97 24.73
CA ARG A 83 -5.74 14.31 24.72
C ARG A 83 -7.09 14.34 25.44
N THR A 84 -7.93 13.33 25.26
CA THR A 84 -9.20 13.18 25.98
C THR A 84 -8.99 13.05 27.49
N ALA A 85 -7.99 12.27 27.91
CA ALA A 85 -7.64 12.11 29.33
C ALA A 85 -7.04 13.38 29.98
N ALA A 86 -6.52 14.32 29.19
CA ALA A 86 -6.00 15.61 29.70
C ALA A 86 -7.07 16.71 29.76
N THR A 87 -8.24 16.49 29.16
CA THR A 87 -9.38 17.42 29.14
C THR A 87 -10.55 16.97 30.03
N ALA A 88 -10.46 15.78 30.64
CA ALA A 88 -11.39 15.26 31.64
C ALA A 88 -10.83 15.53 33.04
#